data_AF-A0A955XI11-F1
#
_entry.id   AF-A0A955XI11-F1
#
_cell.length_a   1.000
_cell.length_b   1.000
_cell.length_c   1.000
_cell.angle_alpha   90.00
_cell.angle_beta   90.00
_cell.angle_gamma   90.00
#
_symmetry.space_group_name_H-M   'P 1'
#
loop_
_entity.id
_entity.type
_entity.pdbx_description
1 polymer ?
#
loop_
_entity_poly.entity_id
_entity_poly.type
_entity_poly.pdbx_seq_one_letter_code
_entity_poly.pdbx_strand_id
1 'polypeptide(L)'
;MITAWLGAFAFTQAVEAPIYARALRARPRRWLWALGASALTHPIVFFGVPRVWPGGYWSGVAVAEAFAVAAEAVYLTALGVPLSLAWALLANAASAGLGLLSRAAFGWP
;
A
#
# COMPACT_ATOMS: atom_id res chain seq x y z
N MET A 1 1.43 -15.06 -12.15
CA MET A 1 0.45 -14.26 -11.38
C MET A 1 0.85 -14.13 -9.92
N ILE A 2 0.89 -15.21 -9.13
CA ILE A 2 1.27 -15.17 -7.71
C ILE A 2 2.73 -14.70 -7.50
N THR A 3 3.67 -15.17 -8.31
CA THR A 3 5.08 -14.74 -8.25
C THR A 3 5.28 -13.26 -8.53
N ALA A 4 4.59 -12.73 -9.55
CA ALA A 4 4.59 -11.30 -9.86
C ALA A 4 3.97 -10.48 -8.73
N TRP A 5 2.86 -10.97 -8.15
CA TRP A 5 2.24 -10.34 -6.98
C TRP A 5 3.18 -10.33 -5.77
N LEU A 6 3.87 -11.44 -5.48
CA LEU A 6 4.84 -11.52 -4.37
C LEU A 6 5.99 -10.53 -4.56
N GLY A 7 6.50 -10.38 -5.79
CA GLY A 7 7.52 -9.39 -6.12
C GLY A 7 7.04 -7.95 -5.91
N ALA A 8 5.86 -7.62 -6.43
CA ALA A 8 5.25 -6.30 -6.24
C ALA A 8 4.93 -6.02 -4.77
N PHE A 9 4.41 -7.00 -4.04
CA PHE A 9 4.12 -6.88 -2.62
C PHE A 9 5.39 -6.71 -1.78
N ALA A 10 6.47 -7.44 -2.10
CA ALA A 10 7.76 -7.25 -1.44
C ALA A 10 8.30 -5.82 -1.68
N PHE A 11 8.15 -5.29 -2.90
CA PHE A 11 8.51 -3.91 -3.20
C PHE A 11 7.66 -2.91 -2.41
N THR A 12 6.33 -3.07 -2.38
CA THR A 12 5.42 -2.27 -1.55
C THR A 12 5.90 -2.27 -0.10
N GLN A 13 6.16 -3.44 0.48
CA GLN A 13 6.62 -3.55 1.87
C GLN A 13 7.96 -2.85 2.10
N ALA A 14 8.88 -2.94 1.13
CA ALA A 14 10.17 -2.24 1.20
C ALA A 14 10.03 -0.72 1.21
N VAL A 15 8.98 -0.16 0.59
CA VAL A 15 8.73 1.28 0.51
C VAL A 15 7.83 1.78 1.65
N GLU A 16 6.68 1.14 1.86
CA GLU A 16 5.64 1.61 2.78
C GLU A 16 5.95 1.30 4.23
N ALA A 17 6.47 0.10 4.54
CA ALA A 17 6.68 -0.30 5.91
C ALA A 17 7.65 0.63 6.67
N PRO A 18 8.75 1.14 6.08
CA PRO A 18 9.57 2.17 6.74
C PRO A 18 8.82 3.46 7.06
N ILE A 19 7.95 3.91 6.15
CA ILE A 19 7.12 5.11 6.34
C ILE A 19 6.15 4.90 7.50
N TYR A 20 5.45 3.76 7.52
CA TYR A 20 4.55 3.40 8.60
C TYR A 20 5.26 3.15 9.92
N ALA A 21 6.44 2.53 9.91
CA ALA A 21 7.25 2.35 11.12
C ALA A 21 7.67 3.71 11.72
N ARG A 22 7.91 4.72 10.86
CA ARG A 22 8.20 6.08 11.30
C ARG A 22 6.99 6.80 11.88
N ALA A 23 5.79 6.54 11.35
CA ALA A 23 4.52 7.02 11.91
C ALA A 23 4.24 6.37 13.28
N LEU A 24 4.51 5.07 13.39
CA LEU A 24 4.31 4.23 14.57
C LEU A 24 5.50 4.23 15.54
N ARG A 25 6.38 5.25 15.50
CA ARG A 25 7.66 5.25 16.22
C ARG A 25 7.56 5.02 17.73
N ALA A 26 6.44 5.40 18.34
CA ALA A 26 6.17 5.27 19.77
C ALA A 26 5.57 3.90 20.17
N ARG A 27 5.20 3.06 19.19
CA ARG A 27 4.58 1.76 19.46
C ARG A 27 5.63 0.65 19.62
N PRO A 28 5.47 -0.26 20.60
CA PRO A 28 6.26 -1.49 20.64
C PRO A 28 5.94 -2.36 19.42
N ARG A 29 6.94 -3.11 18.94
CA ARG A 29 6.81 -3.96 17.74
C ARG A 29 6.28 -3.20 16.51
N ARG A 30 6.63 -1.91 16.37
CA ARG A 30 6.15 -1.03 15.28
C ARG A 30 6.23 -1.64 13.88
N TRP A 31 7.27 -2.44 13.61
CA TRP A 31 7.45 -3.09 12.31
C TRP A 31 6.36 -4.12 12.00
N LEU A 32 5.88 -4.87 13.01
CA LEU A 32 4.76 -5.80 12.84
C LEU A 32 3.50 -5.04 12.38
N TRP A 33 3.22 -3.91 13.04
CA TRP A 33 2.08 -3.07 12.71
C TRP A 33 2.25 -2.35 11.37
N ALA A 34 3.46 -1.92 11.04
CA ALA A 34 3.77 -1.27 9.77
C ALA A 34 3.57 -2.20 8.58
N LEU A 35 4.05 -3.45 8.67
CA LEU A 35 3.84 -4.47 7.65
C LEU A 35 2.34 -4.82 7.51
N GLY A 36 1.61 -4.76 8.63
CA GLY A 36 0.19 -5.10 8.71
C GLY A 36 -0.71 -4.24 7.83
N ALA A 37 -0.39 -2.95 7.64
CA ALA A 37 -1.20 -2.04 6.82
C ALA A 37 -1.33 -2.58 5.39
N SER A 38 -0.20 -2.70 4.68
CA SER A 38 -0.19 -3.17 3.30
C SER A 38 -0.54 -4.66 3.17
N ALA A 39 -0.24 -5.48 4.20
CA ALA A 39 -0.60 -6.90 4.21
C ALA A 39 -2.11 -7.16 4.24
N LEU A 40 -2.88 -6.25 4.83
CA LEU A 40 -4.35 -6.34 4.85
C LEU A 40 -4.98 -5.85 3.54
N THR A 41 -4.35 -4.91 2.84
CA THR A 41 -4.97 -4.16 1.74
C THR A 41 -4.55 -4.67 0.37
N HIS A 42 -3.27 -4.98 0.18
CA HIS A 42 -2.72 -5.31 -1.13
C HIS A 42 -3.21 -6.64 -1.73
N PRO A 43 -3.53 -7.69 -0.94
CA PRO A 43 -4.25 -8.84 -1.48
C PRO A 43 -5.62 -8.45 -2.07
N ILE A 44 -6.35 -7.53 -1.42
CA ILE A 44 -7.66 -7.06 -1.88
C ILE A 44 -7.51 -6.19 -3.13
N VAL A 45 -6.53 -5.30 -3.17
CA VAL A 45 -6.22 -4.48 -4.35
C VAL A 45 -5.90 -5.37 -5.55
N PHE A 46 -5.01 -6.35 -5.39
CA PHE A 46 -4.55 -7.14 -6.54
C PHE A 46 -5.54 -8.22 -6.97
N PHE A 47 -6.19 -8.90 -6.01
CA PHE A 47 -7.09 -10.01 -6.34
C PHE A 47 -8.58 -9.62 -6.32
N GLY A 48 -8.98 -8.63 -5.52
CA GLY A 48 -10.36 -8.18 -5.40
C GLY A 48 -10.76 -7.21 -6.50
N VAL A 49 -10.08 -6.06 -6.59
CA VAL A 49 -10.49 -4.94 -7.47
C VAL A 49 -10.68 -5.36 -8.94
N PRO A 50 -9.75 -6.10 -9.58
CA PRO A 50 -9.93 -6.51 -10.98
C PRO A 50 -11.12 -7.45 -11.23
N ARG A 51 -11.65 -8.10 -10.18
CA ARG A 51 -12.81 -9.01 -10.29
C ARG A 51 -14.14 -8.29 -10.12
N VAL A 52 -14.15 -7.15 -9.42
CA VAL A 52 -15.38 -6.44 -9.06
C VAL A 52 -15.54 -5.12 -9.80
N TRP A 53 -14.47 -4.56 -10.35
CA TRP A 53 -14.51 -3.28 -11.06
C TRP A 53 -14.72 -3.50 -12.57
N PRO A 54 -15.83 -3.01 -13.15
CA PRO A 54 -16.14 -3.22 -14.57
C PRO A 54 -15.48 -2.19 -15.50
N GLY A 55 -14.82 -1.15 -14.96
CA GLY A 55 -14.23 -0.07 -15.75
C GLY A 55 -12.86 -0.39 -16.35
N GLY A 56 -12.29 0.57 -17.07
CA GLY A 56 -10.95 0.45 -17.67
C GLY A 56 -9.82 0.42 -16.63
N TYR A 57 -8.64 -0.03 -17.06
CA TYR A 57 -7.46 -0.25 -16.20
C TYR A 57 -7.18 0.93 -15.25
N TRP A 58 -7.06 2.16 -15.78
CA TRP A 58 -6.74 3.34 -14.98
C TRP A 58 -7.82 3.71 -13.97
N SER A 59 -9.09 3.47 -14.30
CA SER A 59 -10.18 3.65 -13.33
C SER A 59 -10.12 2.60 -12.21
N GLY A 60 -9.74 1.36 -12.53
CA GLY A 60 -9.50 0.32 -11.54
C GLY A 60 -8.31 0.65 -10.63
N VAL A 61 -7.22 1.17 -11.19
CA VAL A 61 -6.07 1.66 -10.40
C VAL A 61 -6.51 2.77 -9.44
N ALA A 62 -7.23 3.78 -9.92
CA ALA A 62 -7.70 4.87 -9.07
C ALA A 62 -8.58 4.36 -7.89
N VAL A 63 -9.46 3.40 -8.15
CA VAL A 63 -10.30 2.77 -7.11
C VAL A 63 -9.46 1.96 -6.12
N ALA A 64 -8.48 1.20 -6.61
CA ALA A 64 -7.57 0.42 -5.78
C ALA A 64 -6.75 1.31 -4.84
N GLU A 65 -6.14 2.38 -5.37
CA GLU A 65 -5.35 3.34 -4.60
C GLU A 65 -6.22 4.07 -3.56
N ALA A 66 -7.43 4.50 -3.96
CA ALA A 66 -8.36 5.14 -3.04
C ALA A 66 -8.79 4.20 -1.89
N PHE A 67 -9.02 2.93 -2.20
CA PHE A 67 -9.31 1.90 -1.20
C PHE A 67 -8.13 1.70 -0.25
N ALA A 68 -6.92 1.51 -0.78
CA ALA A 68 -5.71 1.28 0.03
C ALA A 68 -5.46 2.44 0.98
N VAL A 69 -5.45 3.68 0.47
CA VAL A 69 -5.27 4.88 1.29
C VAL A 69 -6.32 4.98 2.39
N ALA A 70 -7.60 4.78 2.06
CA ALA A 70 -8.69 4.88 3.04
C ALA A 70 -8.58 3.80 4.12
N ALA A 71 -8.39 2.54 3.72
CA ALA A 71 -8.31 1.41 4.63
C ALA A 71 -7.07 1.50 5.54
N GLU A 72 -5.93 1.92 5.00
CA GLU A 72 -4.69 2.09 5.76
C GLU A 72 -4.77 3.30 6.70
N ALA A 73 -5.42 4.40 6.28
CA ALA A 73 -5.70 5.52 7.16
C ALA A 73 -6.60 5.11 8.35
N VAL A 74 -7.63 4.29 8.10
CA VAL A 74 -8.48 3.74 9.17
C VAL A 74 -7.66 2.84 10.10
N TYR A 75 -6.83 1.96 9.55
CA TYR A 75 -5.93 1.09 10.31
C TYR A 75 -4.97 1.89 11.21
N LEU A 76 -4.30 2.91 10.67
CA LEU A 76 -3.40 3.78 11.43
C LEU A 76 -4.14 4.60 12.49
N THR A 77 -5.36 5.04 12.20
CA THR A 77 -6.22 5.75 13.16
C THR A 77 -6.60 4.84 14.32
N ALA A 78 -6.95 3.58 14.05
CA ALA A 78 -7.20 2.58 15.09
C ALA A 78 -5.95 2.31 15.96
N LEU A 79 -4.75 2.51 15.39
CA LEU A 79 -3.48 2.48 16.11
C LEU A 79 -3.10 3.82 16.77
N GLY A 80 -3.98 4.81 16.77
CA GLY A 80 -3.78 6.11 17.44
C GLY A 80 -2.68 6.95 16.80
N VAL A 81 -2.38 6.75 15.51
CA VAL A 81 -1.42 7.57 14.77
C VAL A 81 -2.07 8.93 14.47
N PRO A 82 -1.44 10.06 14.82
CA PRO A 82 -1.92 11.36 14.36
C PRO A 82 -1.62 11.53 12.87
N LEU A 83 -2.50 12.26 12.16
CA LEU A 83 -2.37 12.50 10.72
C LEU A 83 -2.34 11.21 9.88
N SER A 84 -3.10 10.18 10.29
CA SER A 84 -3.16 8.88 9.61
C SER A 84 -3.36 8.96 8.11
N LEU A 85 -4.27 9.84 7.64
CA LEU A 85 -4.53 10.02 6.22
C LEU A 85 -3.31 10.55 5.48
N ALA A 86 -2.57 11.50 6.07
CA ALA A 86 -1.36 12.04 5.46
C ALA A 86 -0.26 10.98 5.36
N TRP A 87 -0.12 10.14 6.39
CA TRP A 87 0.83 9.02 6.36
C TRP A 87 0.45 7.96 5.33
N ALA A 88 -0.84 7.60 5.24
CA ALA A 88 -1.34 6.66 4.25
C ALA A 88 -1.13 7.18 2.81
N LEU A 89 -1.49 8.44 2.57
CA LEU A 89 -1.24 9.10 1.28
C LEU A 89 0.24 9.13 0.92
N LEU A 90 1.11 9.50 1.87
CA LEU A 90 2.56 9.54 1.64
C LEU A 90 3.10 8.17 1.25
N ALA A 91 2.71 7.11 1.97
CA ALA A 91 3.20 5.77 1.71
C ALA A 91 2.70 5.23 0.36
N ASN A 92 1.40 5.33 0.07
CA ASN A 92 0.82 4.86 -1.19
C ASN A 92 1.33 5.67 -2.39
N ALA A 93 1.44 7.00 -2.27
CA ALA A 93 2.01 7.83 -3.33
C ALA A 93 3.48 7.48 -3.59
N ALA A 94 4.26 7.20 -2.55
CA ALA A 94 5.64 6.77 -2.68
C ALA A 94 5.74 5.38 -3.34
N SER A 95 4.94 4.40 -2.90
CA SER A 95 4.98 3.04 -3.45
C SER A 95 4.47 2.97 -4.89
N ALA A 96 3.34 3.61 -5.19
CA ALA A 96 2.80 3.69 -6.54
C ALA A 96 3.75 4.46 -7.48
N GLY A 97 4.26 5.62 -7.04
CA GLY A 97 5.19 6.44 -7.83
C GLY A 97 6.50 5.71 -8.12
N LEU A 98 7.15 5.15 -7.08
CA LEU A 98 8.38 4.37 -7.25
C LEU A 98 8.15 3.08 -8.03
N GLY A 99 6.99 2.43 -7.85
CA GLY A 99 6.62 1.23 -8.60
C GLY A 99 6.47 1.52 -10.10
N LEU A 100 5.77 2.60 -10.47
CA LEU A 100 5.64 3.04 -11.85
C LEU A 100 7.00 3.40 -12.48
N LEU A 101 7.85 4.13 -11.75
CA LEU A 101 9.20 4.49 -12.20
C LEU A 101 10.08 3.24 -12.38
N SER A 102 10.06 2.34 -11.41
CA SER A 102 10.84 1.10 -11.47
C SER A 102 10.36 0.19 -12.60
N ARG A 103 9.05 0.11 -12.84
CA ARG A 103 8.49 -0.60 -14.00
C ARG A 103 8.93 0.00 -15.33
N ALA A 104 8.94 1.33 -15.44
CA ALA A 104 9.40 2.02 -16.64
C ALA A 104 10.91 1.81 -16.90
N ALA A 105 11.73 1.76 -15.84
CA ALA A 105 13.18 1.62 -15.95
C ALA A 105 13.66 0.16 -16.10
N PHE A 106 13.01 -0.78 -15.42
CA PHE A 106 13.51 -2.15 -15.24
C PHE A 106 12.49 -3.24 -15.63
N GLY A 107 11.25 -2.87 -15.95
CA GLY A 107 10.16 -3.83 -16.18
C GLY A 107 9.67 -4.55 -14.91
N TRP A 108 10.11 -4.09 -13.74
CA TRP A 108 9.83 -4.69 -12.43
C TRP A 108 9.86 -3.61 -11.34
N PRO A 109 9.06 -3.70 -10.27
CA PRO A 109 7.91 -4.59 -10.09
C PRO A 109 6.76 -4.30 -11.06
#